data_AF-A0A5C2S7X8-F1
#
_entry.id   AF-A0A5C2S7X8-F1
#
_cell.length_a   1.000
_cell.length_b   1.000
_cell.length_c   1.000
_cell.angle_alpha   90.00
_cell.angle_beta   90.00
_cell.angle_gamma   90.00
#
_symmetry.space_group_name_H-M   'P 1'
#
loop_
_entity.id
_entity.type
_entity.pdbx_description
1 polymer ?
#
loop_
_entity_poly.entity_id
_entity_poly.type
_entity_poly.pdbx_seq_one_letter_code
_entity_poly.pdbx_strand_id
1 'polypeptide(L)'
;MLYSIFIAFSFFLLAARVSAQAPAWGQCGGIGWAGSTTCASGSVCTKVNDYYSQCIPGAVSSTTVATAPGSTTTPPTSTVPTTVPQGPTTTSTGATPTGSQIRAVEGPVYHFYLQNQGTSPADVDSYLLAGGKPVLGPESSSGYFTIGSTISLNNADGSKLYLNVDTSAATSYKPLTLDTVATTTDWALEGDTIITTAPRELNFLACPTADTTVYDVYLQEGNDTPTGASCSMASLHLPCLC
;
A
#
# COMPACT_ATOMS: atom_id res chain seq x y z
N MET A 1 -36.75 65.93 26.04
CA MET A 1 -35.54 66.10 25.17
C MET A 1 -34.37 65.78 26.07
N LEU A 2 -33.48 64.82 25.84
CA LEU A 2 -33.12 64.04 24.67
C LEU A 2 -32.33 62.82 25.21
N TYR A 3 -32.30 61.75 24.45
CA TYR A 3 -31.59 60.49 24.68
C TYR A 3 -30.09 60.67 25.01
N SER A 4 -29.50 59.75 25.78
CA SER A 4 -28.17 59.20 25.45
C SER A 4 -27.93 57.87 26.13
N ILE A 5 -28.18 56.83 25.34
CA ILE A 5 -27.77 55.43 25.52
C ILE A 5 -26.25 55.40 25.47
N PHE A 6 -25.58 55.05 26.58
CA PHE A 6 -24.18 54.63 26.53
C PHE A 6 -24.13 53.14 26.21
N ILE A 7 -23.91 52.87 24.92
CA ILE A 7 -23.70 51.57 24.32
C ILE A 7 -22.49 50.91 24.98
N ALA A 8 -22.71 49.80 25.68
CA ALA A 8 -21.64 48.91 26.10
C ALA A 8 -21.01 48.30 24.85
N PHE A 9 -19.84 48.80 24.44
CA PHE A 9 -19.02 48.16 23.40
C PHE A 9 -18.42 46.87 23.97
N SER A 10 -19.19 45.79 23.84
CA SER A 10 -18.69 44.44 24.00
C SER A 10 -17.71 44.16 22.86
N PHE A 11 -16.40 44.23 23.16
CA PHE A 11 -15.36 43.80 22.25
C PHE A 11 -15.40 42.27 22.16
N PHE A 12 -16.21 41.75 21.24
CA PHE A 12 -16.16 40.35 20.85
C PHE A 12 -14.89 40.15 20.01
N LEU A 13 -13.79 39.79 20.67
CA LEU A 13 -12.56 39.35 20.02
C LEU A 13 -12.87 38.15 19.14
N LEU A 14 -13.03 38.38 17.83
CA LEU A 14 -13.14 37.34 16.82
C LEU A 14 -11.75 36.72 16.64
N ALA A 15 -11.45 35.69 17.44
CA ALA A 15 -10.25 34.89 17.27
C ALA A 15 -10.35 34.15 15.92
N ALA A 16 -9.72 34.70 14.88
CA ALA A 16 -9.45 33.99 13.64
C ALA A 16 -8.51 32.82 13.98
N ARG A 17 -9.03 31.59 13.95
CA ARG A 17 -8.21 30.38 14.08
C ARG A 17 -7.43 30.25 12.77
N VAL A 18 -6.19 30.71 12.74
CA VAL A 18 -5.27 30.34 11.66
C VAL A 18 -4.85 28.90 11.94
N SER A 19 -5.55 27.96 11.31
CA SER A 19 -5.08 26.58 11.26
C SER A 19 -3.89 26.54 10.32
N ALA A 20 -2.68 26.60 10.88
CA ALA A 20 -1.44 26.49 10.11
C ALA A 20 -1.22 25.08 9.52
N GLN A 21 -2.13 24.15 9.80
CA GLN A 21 -2.08 22.76 9.43
C GLN A 21 -3.44 22.32 8.85
N ALA A 22 -3.41 21.50 7.80
CA ALA A 22 -4.59 20.85 7.23
C ALA A 22 -4.96 19.64 8.10
N PRO A 23 -6.24 19.45 8.44
CA PRO A 23 -6.67 18.33 9.27
C PRO A 23 -6.44 16.99 8.56
N ALA A 24 -6.44 15.90 9.31
CA ALA A 24 -6.53 14.55 8.75
C ALA A 24 -7.66 14.47 7.71
N TRP A 25 -7.36 13.84 6.58
CA TRP A 25 -8.18 13.73 5.38
C TRP A 25 -8.49 15.06 4.65
N GLY A 26 -7.93 16.18 5.11
CA GLY A 26 -8.07 17.49 4.47
C GLY A 26 -7.11 17.71 3.30
N GLN A 27 -7.42 18.70 2.45
CA GLN A 27 -6.53 19.09 1.36
C GLN A 27 -5.30 19.84 1.90
N CYS A 28 -4.13 19.43 1.41
CA CYS A 28 -2.82 19.98 1.78
C CYS A 28 -1.98 20.37 0.57
N GLY A 29 -2.53 20.35 -0.64
CA GLY A 29 -1.78 20.70 -1.84
C GLY A 29 -2.58 20.53 -3.12
N GLY A 30 -1.96 20.92 -4.22
CA GLY A 30 -2.54 20.90 -5.56
C GLY A 30 -2.35 22.22 -6.31
N ILE A 31 -2.37 22.17 -7.64
CA ILE A 31 -2.36 23.36 -8.50
C ILE A 31 -3.54 24.26 -8.13
N GLY A 32 -3.23 25.50 -7.74
CA GLY A 32 -4.23 26.49 -7.31
C GLY A 32 -4.62 26.45 -5.83
N TRP A 33 -4.07 25.53 -5.02
CA TRP A 33 -4.33 25.48 -3.58
C TRP A 33 -3.59 26.61 -2.84
N ALA A 34 -4.35 27.51 -2.19
CA ALA A 34 -3.82 28.61 -1.38
C ALA A 34 -3.89 28.34 0.14
N GLY A 35 -4.36 27.15 0.54
CA GLY A 35 -4.52 26.77 1.95
C GLY A 35 -3.25 26.19 2.57
N SER A 36 -3.37 25.62 3.77
CA SER A 36 -2.25 24.99 4.46
C SER A 36 -1.66 23.85 3.63
N THR A 37 -0.33 23.81 3.50
CA THR A 37 0.39 22.71 2.85
C THR A 37 0.95 21.68 3.83
N THR A 38 0.93 22.00 5.11
CA THR A 38 1.38 21.12 6.18
C THR A 38 0.18 20.41 6.78
N CYS A 39 0.30 19.12 7.08
CA CYS A 39 -0.76 18.34 7.73
C CYS A 39 -0.68 18.42 9.26
N ALA A 40 -1.81 18.20 9.92
CA ALA A 40 -1.87 18.05 11.37
C ALA A 40 -0.97 16.89 11.81
N SER A 41 -0.45 16.98 13.04
CA SER A 41 0.47 15.98 13.59
C SER A 41 -0.13 14.57 13.50
N GLY A 42 0.66 13.61 12.99
CA GLY A 42 0.22 12.24 12.74
C GLY A 42 -0.37 11.98 11.35
N SER A 43 -0.40 12.99 10.46
CA SER A 43 -0.82 12.86 9.06
C SER A 43 0.25 13.40 8.10
N VAL A 44 0.32 12.84 6.89
CA VAL A 44 1.27 13.22 5.83
C VAL A 44 0.52 13.69 4.59
N CYS A 45 1.03 14.74 3.94
CA CYS A 45 0.42 15.26 2.72
C CYS A 45 0.77 14.38 1.51
N THR A 46 -0.19 13.60 1.03
CA THR A 46 -0.01 12.67 -0.09
C THR A 46 -0.70 13.23 -1.33
N LYS A 47 0.05 13.37 -2.43
CA LYS A 47 -0.51 13.81 -3.71
C LYS A 47 -1.46 12.74 -4.26
N VAL A 48 -2.70 13.12 -4.56
CA VAL A 48 -3.69 12.25 -5.21
C VAL A 48 -3.72 12.53 -6.71
N ASN A 49 -3.67 13.80 -7.10
CA ASN A 49 -3.51 14.24 -8.48
C ASN A 49 -2.86 15.64 -8.52
N ASP A 50 -2.69 16.20 -9.72
CA ASP A 50 -2.03 17.50 -9.90
C ASP A 50 -2.74 18.66 -9.18
N TYR A 51 -4.06 18.58 -9.03
CA TYR A 51 -4.89 19.63 -8.42
C TYR A 51 -5.25 19.33 -6.95
N TYR A 52 -4.91 18.15 -6.42
CA TYR A 52 -5.35 17.72 -5.10
C TYR A 52 -4.33 16.81 -4.39
N SER A 53 -3.93 17.21 -3.20
CA SER A 53 -3.14 16.42 -2.24
C SER A 53 -3.87 16.36 -0.91
N GLN A 54 -3.88 15.20 -0.24
CA GLN A 54 -4.66 14.94 0.97
C GLN A 54 -3.77 14.54 2.15
N CYS A 55 -4.11 15.03 3.35
CA CYS A 55 -3.48 14.59 4.59
C CYS A 55 -3.94 13.19 4.98
N ILE A 56 -3.10 12.18 4.87
CA ILE A 56 -3.45 10.80 5.25
C ILE A 56 -2.85 10.49 6.64
N PRO A 57 -3.65 10.06 7.63
CA PRO A 57 -3.14 9.60 8.93
C PRO A 57 -2.34 8.31 8.78
N GLY A 58 -1.12 8.28 9.31
CA GLY A 58 -0.24 7.11 9.21
C GLY A 58 1.10 7.41 8.54
N ALA A 59 1.93 8.19 9.23
CA ALA A 59 3.39 8.09 9.28
C ALA A 59 3.92 9.26 10.12
N VAL A 60 4.13 9.03 11.41
CA VAL A 60 5.06 9.85 12.20
C VAL A 60 6.47 9.41 11.85
N SER A 61 7.22 10.25 11.15
CA SER A 61 8.67 10.30 11.33
C SER A 61 8.96 11.55 12.14
N SER A 62 9.08 11.38 13.45
CA SER A 62 9.59 12.38 14.39
C SER A 62 11.07 12.13 14.64
N THR A 63 11.96 12.89 13.99
CA THR A 63 13.35 13.24 14.42
C THR A 63 13.95 14.09 13.28
N THR A 64 14.60 15.24 13.42
CA THR A 64 15.04 16.04 14.57
C THR A 64 15.37 17.44 14.03
N VAL A 65 15.10 18.47 14.84
CA VAL A 65 15.52 19.85 14.62
C VAL A 65 17.05 19.93 14.67
N ALA A 66 17.68 20.43 13.61
CA ALA A 66 19.05 20.92 13.63
C ALA A 66 19.04 22.43 13.36
N THR A 67 19.36 23.18 14.42
CA THR A 67 19.52 24.63 14.47
C THR A 67 20.84 25.03 13.80
N ALA A 68 20.84 25.99 12.86
CA ALA A 68 21.99 26.87 12.60
C ALA A 68 21.53 28.17 11.89
N PRO A 69 22.17 29.32 12.16
CA PRO A 69 21.64 30.65 11.88
C PRO A 69 21.93 31.16 10.46
N GLY A 70 21.13 32.12 10.03
CA GLY A 70 21.03 32.58 8.64
C GLY A 70 22.15 33.46 8.11
N SER A 71 21.99 33.81 6.82
CA SER A 71 22.46 35.06 6.22
C SER A 71 21.74 35.29 4.88
N THR A 72 21.55 36.56 4.59
CA THR A 72 20.70 37.23 3.61
C THR A 72 21.25 37.20 2.17
N THR A 73 20.35 37.29 1.17
CA THR A 73 20.34 38.22 -0.01
C THR A 73 19.95 37.58 -1.38
N THR A 74 18.73 37.93 -1.81
CA THR A 74 18.22 38.32 -3.16
C THR A 74 18.35 37.45 -4.45
N PRO A 75 17.28 37.41 -5.31
CA PRO A 75 17.18 36.72 -6.63
C PRO A 75 17.34 37.71 -7.84
N PRO A 76 17.05 37.38 -9.14
CA PRO A 76 16.93 36.12 -9.91
C PRO A 76 17.84 36.11 -11.21
N THR A 77 17.71 35.09 -12.09
CA THR A 77 17.58 35.20 -13.59
C THR A 77 18.32 34.12 -14.44
N SER A 78 17.52 33.38 -15.23
CA SER A 78 17.67 32.86 -16.63
C SER A 78 18.61 31.71 -17.06
N THR A 79 17.96 30.67 -17.62
CA THR A 79 18.22 29.86 -18.84
C THR A 79 19.59 29.27 -19.15
N VAL A 80 19.66 27.94 -19.24
CA VAL A 80 20.19 27.16 -20.40
C VAL A 80 19.50 25.77 -20.43
N PRO A 81 18.97 25.28 -21.58
CA PRO A 81 18.55 23.89 -21.74
C PRO A 81 19.76 23.02 -22.13
N THR A 82 20.05 21.99 -21.34
CA THR A 82 21.07 20.98 -21.69
C THR A 82 20.36 19.72 -22.17
N THR A 83 20.23 19.60 -23.48
CA THR A 83 19.87 18.36 -24.18
C THR A 83 21.00 17.35 -24.03
N VAL A 84 20.79 16.36 -23.16
CA VAL A 84 21.62 15.15 -23.13
C VAL A 84 21.00 14.14 -24.10
N PRO A 85 21.77 13.48 -24.99
CA PRO A 85 21.24 12.40 -25.81
C PRO A 85 20.90 11.22 -24.89
N GLN A 86 19.61 11.01 -24.65
CA GLN A 86 19.12 9.79 -24.03
C GLN A 86 19.36 8.65 -25.03
N GLY A 87 20.35 7.80 -24.73
CA GLY A 87 20.45 6.48 -25.36
C GLY A 87 19.11 5.74 -25.19
N PRO A 88 18.73 4.84 -26.11
CA PRO A 88 17.40 4.26 -26.12
C PRO A 88 17.16 3.55 -24.78
N THR A 89 16.40 4.22 -23.90
CA THR A 89 15.77 3.55 -22.79
C THR A 89 14.66 2.75 -23.44
N THR A 90 14.91 1.46 -23.64
CA THR A 90 13.87 0.52 -24.01
C THR A 90 12.89 0.49 -22.85
N THR A 91 11.92 1.40 -22.87
CA THR A 91 10.64 1.19 -22.21
C THR A 91 10.14 -0.12 -22.82
N SER A 92 10.30 -1.23 -22.08
CA SER A 92 9.62 -2.45 -22.44
C SER A 92 8.14 -2.12 -22.31
N THR A 93 7.50 -1.87 -23.45
CA THR A 93 6.06 -1.93 -23.63
C THR A 93 5.65 -3.39 -23.43
N GLY A 94 5.84 -3.91 -22.21
CA GLY A 94 5.25 -5.16 -21.79
C GLY A 94 3.76 -4.99 -21.87
N ALA A 95 3.07 -5.97 -22.46
CA ALA A 95 1.62 -5.96 -22.48
C ALA A 95 1.09 -5.79 -21.05
N THR A 96 0.01 -5.02 -20.88
CA THR A 96 -0.71 -4.97 -19.60
C THR A 96 -0.99 -6.40 -19.15
N PRO A 97 -0.49 -6.83 -17.98
CA PRO A 97 -0.68 -8.20 -17.52
C PRO A 97 -2.18 -8.50 -17.44
N THR A 98 -2.59 -9.62 -18.03
CA THR A 98 -3.98 -10.06 -18.06
C THR A 98 -4.34 -10.72 -16.72
N GLY A 99 -5.63 -10.83 -16.41
CA GLY A 99 -6.11 -11.50 -15.19
C GLY A 99 -6.83 -10.58 -14.23
N SER A 100 -7.15 -11.11 -13.05
CA SER A 100 -7.81 -10.39 -11.96
C SER A 100 -6.82 -10.17 -10.83
N GLN A 101 -6.91 -9.03 -10.16
CA GLN A 101 -6.20 -8.87 -8.89
C GLN A 101 -6.88 -9.73 -7.81
N ILE A 102 -6.19 -9.96 -6.71
CA ILE A 102 -6.73 -10.63 -5.52
C ILE A 102 -6.47 -9.70 -4.34
N ARG A 103 -7.47 -9.41 -3.51
CA ARG A 103 -7.38 -8.44 -2.41
C ARG A 103 -7.98 -8.96 -1.11
N ALA A 104 -7.48 -8.47 0.01
CA ALA A 104 -8.11 -8.66 1.30
C ALA A 104 -9.25 -7.65 1.52
N VAL A 105 -10.30 -8.11 2.21
CA VAL A 105 -11.53 -7.33 2.47
C VAL A 105 -11.74 -6.98 3.94
N GLU A 106 -10.74 -7.27 4.77
CA GLU A 106 -10.79 -7.12 6.23
C GLU A 106 -9.61 -6.29 6.73
N GLY A 107 -9.83 -5.50 7.77
CA GLY A 107 -8.75 -4.76 8.44
C GLY A 107 -7.80 -5.73 9.16
N PRO A 108 -6.49 -5.44 9.25
CA PRO A 108 -5.81 -4.19 8.86
C PRO A 108 -5.41 -4.12 7.38
N VAL A 109 -5.58 -5.20 6.62
CA VAL A 109 -5.14 -5.34 5.23
C VAL A 109 -6.24 -5.02 4.20
N TYR A 110 -7.26 -4.25 4.59
CA TYR A 110 -8.35 -3.87 3.70
C TYR A 110 -7.79 -3.12 2.48
N HIS A 111 -8.13 -3.58 1.27
CA HIS A 111 -7.58 -3.07 0.00
C HIS A 111 -6.07 -3.28 -0.17
N PHE A 112 -5.51 -4.25 0.52
CA PHE A 112 -4.18 -4.75 0.17
C PHE A 112 -4.33 -5.92 -0.79
N TYR A 113 -3.43 -5.98 -1.74
CA TYR A 113 -3.48 -6.84 -2.90
C TYR A 113 -2.35 -7.85 -2.87
N LEU A 114 -2.66 -9.08 -3.30
CA LEU A 114 -1.68 -10.13 -3.43
C LEU A 114 -0.65 -9.75 -4.49
N GLN A 115 0.62 -9.86 -4.14
CA GLN A 115 1.74 -9.46 -4.99
C GLN A 115 2.94 -10.35 -4.75
N ASN A 116 3.89 -10.31 -5.67
CA ASN A 116 5.16 -11.00 -5.54
C ASN A 116 6.23 -10.05 -4.96
N GLN A 117 6.76 -10.35 -3.79
CA GLN A 117 7.88 -9.59 -3.19
C GLN A 117 9.24 -9.96 -3.81
N GLY A 118 9.28 -10.93 -4.72
CA GLY A 118 10.52 -11.55 -5.20
C GLY A 118 11.07 -12.57 -4.18
N THR A 119 12.35 -12.91 -4.29
CA THR A 119 13.02 -13.75 -3.30
C THR A 119 13.23 -12.95 -2.01
N SER A 120 12.68 -13.44 -0.89
CA SER A 120 12.88 -12.83 0.42
C SER A 120 14.38 -12.83 0.80
N PRO A 121 14.92 -11.78 1.44
CA PRO A 121 16.24 -11.81 2.06
C PRO A 121 16.38 -12.79 3.23
N ALA A 122 15.28 -13.39 3.72
CA ALA A 122 15.28 -14.29 4.87
C ALA A 122 15.78 -15.72 4.53
N ASP A 123 15.94 -16.06 3.26
CA ASP A 123 16.29 -17.41 2.80
C ASP A 123 17.57 -17.38 1.95
N VAL A 124 18.68 -16.99 2.56
CA VAL A 124 20.02 -17.18 1.99
C VAL A 124 20.54 -18.61 2.26
N ASP A 125 19.76 -19.62 1.89
CA ASP A 125 20.29 -20.96 1.59
C ASP A 125 19.35 -21.74 0.64
N SER A 126 19.37 -21.41 -0.65
CA SER A 126 19.26 -22.42 -1.72
C SER A 126 19.41 -21.75 -3.08
N TYR A 127 20.41 -22.20 -3.82
CA TYR A 127 20.81 -21.73 -5.14
C TYR A 127 19.82 -22.11 -6.28
N LEU A 128 18.51 -22.35 -6.02
CA LEU A 128 17.61 -22.97 -7.02
C LEU A 128 16.12 -22.56 -7.10
N LEU A 129 15.58 -21.62 -6.31
CA LEU A 129 14.15 -21.29 -6.44
C LEU A 129 13.95 -20.02 -7.28
N ALA A 130 13.62 -20.19 -8.55
CA ALA A 130 13.10 -19.15 -9.45
C ALA A 130 11.69 -18.66 -9.05
N GLY A 131 11.29 -18.89 -7.79
CA GLY A 131 10.01 -18.52 -7.22
C GLY A 131 10.10 -17.24 -6.41
N GLY A 132 8.94 -16.76 -5.98
CA GLY A 132 8.79 -15.53 -5.21
C GLY A 132 7.96 -15.75 -3.95
N LYS A 133 8.02 -14.78 -3.05
CA LYS A 133 7.24 -14.78 -1.82
C LYS A 133 5.96 -13.95 -2.03
N PRO A 134 4.77 -14.56 -1.94
CA PRO A 134 3.52 -13.83 -1.95
C PRO A 134 3.40 -12.98 -0.68
N VAL A 135 2.95 -11.74 -0.86
CA VAL A 135 2.62 -10.81 0.23
C VAL A 135 1.37 -10.02 -0.12
N LEU A 136 0.77 -9.36 0.87
CA LEU A 136 -0.27 -8.36 0.68
C LEU A 136 0.34 -6.97 0.77
N GLY A 137 0.05 -6.10 -0.20
CA GLY A 137 0.54 -4.71 -0.19
C GLY A 137 -0.30 -3.76 -1.03
N PRO A 138 0.20 -2.56 -1.37
CA PRO A 138 -0.59 -1.55 -2.06
C PRO A 138 -0.98 -1.98 -3.48
N GLU A 139 -2.09 -1.45 -3.97
CA GLU A 139 -2.64 -1.76 -5.30
C GLU A 139 -1.65 -1.52 -6.44
N SER A 140 -0.81 -0.49 -6.32
CA SER A 140 0.17 -0.12 -7.34
C SER A 140 1.21 -1.20 -7.64
N SER A 141 1.43 -2.13 -6.70
CA SER A 141 2.36 -3.26 -6.84
C SER A 141 1.64 -4.61 -6.93
N SER A 142 0.31 -4.59 -7.03
CA SER A 142 -0.55 -5.77 -7.14
C SER A 142 -0.18 -6.67 -8.33
N GLY A 143 -0.27 -7.97 -8.10
CA GLY A 143 -0.21 -8.97 -9.15
C GLY A 143 -1.54 -9.12 -9.89
N TYR A 144 -1.46 -9.58 -11.14
CA TYR A 144 -2.64 -9.98 -11.92
C TYR A 144 -2.62 -11.49 -12.11
N PHE A 145 -3.71 -12.14 -11.71
CA PHE A 145 -3.78 -13.58 -11.59
C PHE A 145 -4.82 -14.18 -12.55
N THR A 146 -4.49 -15.34 -13.10
CA THR A 146 -5.48 -16.25 -13.70
C THR A 146 -5.92 -17.25 -12.65
N ILE A 147 -7.22 -17.36 -12.40
CA ILE A 147 -7.80 -18.22 -11.37
C ILE A 147 -8.55 -19.38 -12.03
N GLY A 148 -8.28 -20.60 -11.59
CA GLY A 148 -8.94 -21.84 -11.97
C GLY A 148 -8.61 -22.91 -10.93
N SER A 149 -8.36 -24.16 -11.36
CA SER A 149 -7.81 -25.20 -10.47
C SER A 149 -6.40 -24.86 -9.95
N THR A 150 -5.72 -23.91 -10.60
CA THR A 150 -4.47 -23.28 -10.12
C THR A 150 -4.67 -21.77 -10.12
N ILE A 151 -3.89 -21.06 -9.31
CA ILE A 151 -3.80 -19.60 -9.36
C ILE A 151 -2.42 -19.23 -9.91
N SER A 152 -2.38 -18.52 -11.04
CA SER A 152 -1.11 -18.11 -11.67
C SER A 152 -0.98 -16.60 -11.76
N LEU A 153 0.10 -16.06 -11.22
CA LEU A 153 0.57 -14.70 -11.45
C LEU A 153 1.08 -14.58 -12.90
N ASN A 154 0.52 -13.64 -13.64
CA ASN A 154 0.90 -13.36 -15.03
C ASN A 154 1.92 -12.21 -15.06
N ASN A 155 3.18 -12.52 -15.35
CA ASN A 155 4.24 -11.51 -15.44
C ASN A 155 4.19 -10.78 -16.79
N ALA A 156 4.72 -9.56 -16.83
CA ALA A 156 4.74 -8.73 -18.04
C ALA A 156 5.59 -9.31 -19.19
N ASP A 157 6.55 -10.19 -18.88
CA ASP A 157 7.38 -10.93 -19.85
C ASP A 157 6.67 -12.17 -20.42
N GLY A 158 5.44 -12.44 -19.99
CA GLY A 158 4.65 -13.61 -20.39
C GLY A 158 4.95 -14.87 -19.58
N SER A 159 5.92 -14.83 -18.66
CA SER A 159 6.15 -15.93 -17.71
C SER A 159 5.04 -15.99 -16.66
N LYS A 160 4.93 -17.13 -15.98
CA LYS A 160 3.95 -17.36 -14.93
C LYS A 160 4.61 -17.91 -13.68
N LEU A 161 4.12 -17.47 -12.54
CA LEU A 161 4.37 -18.11 -11.25
C LEU A 161 3.04 -18.58 -10.67
N TYR A 162 3.03 -19.72 -9.98
CA TYR A 162 1.85 -20.36 -9.44
C TYR A 162 1.84 -20.22 -7.93
N LEU A 163 0.71 -19.77 -7.39
CA LEU A 163 0.50 -19.69 -5.96
C LEU A 163 0.33 -21.11 -5.42
N ASN A 164 1.28 -21.54 -4.59
CA ASN A 164 1.29 -22.85 -3.98
C ASN A 164 1.23 -22.74 -2.46
N VAL A 165 0.64 -23.75 -1.84
CA VAL A 165 0.59 -23.97 -0.40
C VAL A 165 1.68 -24.97 -0.04
N ASP A 166 2.58 -24.59 0.87
CA ASP A 166 3.54 -25.53 1.45
C ASP A 166 2.84 -26.40 2.50
N THR A 167 2.27 -27.51 2.03
CA THR A 167 1.58 -28.50 2.87
C THR A 167 2.55 -29.33 3.72
N SER A 168 3.87 -29.19 3.52
CA SER A 168 4.87 -29.89 4.34
C SER A 168 5.10 -29.22 5.70
N ALA A 169 4.69 -27.95 5.85
CA ALA A 169 4.77 -27.23 7.11
C ALA A 169 3.94 -27.93 8.20
N ALA A 170 4.53 -28.17 9.37
CA ALA A 170 3.86 -28.83 10.49
C ALA A 170 2.86 -27.94 11.24
N THR A 171 2.97 -26.61 11.08
CA THR A 171 2.09 -25.61 11.68
C THR A 171 0.76 -25.54 10.95
N SER A 172 -0.30 -25.07 11.62
CA SER A 172 -1.59 -24.87 10.95
C SER A 172 -1.60 -23.66 10.01
N TYR A 173 -0.70 -22.69 10.20
CA TYR A 173 -0.42 -21.66 9.19
C TYR A 173 0.53 -22.25 8.14
N LYS A 174 0.09 -22.33 6.89
CA LYS A 174 0.86 -22.84 5.77
C LYS A 174 1.52 -21.70 5.01
N PRO A 175 2.86 -21.72 4.85
CA PRO A 175 3.56 -20.82 3.95
C PRO A 175 2.99 -20.91 2.54
N LEU A 176 2.97 -19.77 1.86
CA LEU A 176 2.61 -19.68 0.45
C LEU A 176 3.86 -19.35 -0.36
N THR A 177 3.95 -19.88 -1.57
CA THR A 177 5.03 -19.61 -2.52
C THR A 177 4.47 -19.24 -3.89
N LEU A 178 5.26 -18.55 -4.70
CA LEU A 178 4.97 -18.28 -6.12
C LEU A 178 6.04 -18.95 -6.97
N ASP A 179 5.82 -20.19 -7.40
CA ASP A 179 6.84 -20.99 -8.11
C ASP A 179 6.54 -21.14 -9.60
N THR A 180 7.52 -21.55 -10.39
CA THR A 180 7.31 -21.81 -11.84
C THR A 180 6.44 -23.05 -12.11
N VAL A 181 6.16 -23.87 -11.10
CA VAL A 181 5.37 -25.09 -11.18
C VAL A 181 4.18 -25.00 -10.22
N ALA A 182 2.98 -25.34 -10.70
CA ALA A 182 1.81 -25.49 -9.84
C ALA A 182 1.87 -26.83 -9.09
N THR A 183 1.95 -26.78 -7.77
CA THR A 183 1.83 -27.93 -6.88
C THR A 183 0.49 -27.96 -6.17
N THR A 184 -0.13 -26.80 -5.93
CA THR A 184 -1.52 -26.70 -5.47
C THR A 184 -2.45 -26.60 -6.66
N THR A 185 -3.29 -27.63 -6.86
CA THR A 185 -4.14 -27.79 -8.04
C THR A 185 -5.64 -27.91 -7.70
N ASP A 186 -6.00 -27.59 -6.47
CA ASP A 186 -7.35 -27.65 -5.94
C ASP A 186 -7.85 -26.26 -5.52
N TRP A 187 -7.23 -25.19 -6.03
CA TRP A 187 -7.75 -23.83 -5.91
C TRP A 187 -9.11 -23.74 -6.60
N ALA A 188 -10.00 -22.91 -6.04
CA ALA A 188 -11.29 -22.61 -6.60
C ALA A 188 -11.78 -21.22 -6.17
N LEU A 189 -12.96 -20.85 -6.67
CA LEU A 189 -13.71 -19.69 -6.21
C LEU A 189 -14.98 -20.15 -5.53
N GLU A 190 -15.25 -19.62 -4.34
CA GLU A 190 -16.56 -19.64 -3.71
C GLU A 190 -17.14 -18.22 -3.75
N GLY A 191 -18.02 -17.98 -4.72
CA GLY A 191 -18.39 -16.61 -5.08
C GLY A 191 -17.19 -15.87 -5.68
N ASP A 192 -16.75 -14.80 -5.02
CA ASP A 192 -15.52 -14.06 -5.35
C ASP A 192 -14.32 -14.42 -4.46
N THR A 193 -14.52 -15.28 -3.46
CA THR A 193 -13.48 -15.66 -2.48
C THR A 193 -12.61 -16.77 -3.05
N ILE A 194 -11.28 -16.64 -2.96
CA ILE A 194 -10.38 -17.75 -3.31
C ILE A 194 -10.33 -18.77 -2.17
N ILE A 195 -10.40 -20.05 -2.53
CA ILE A 195 -10.39 -21.17 -1.58
C ILE A 195 -9.52 -22.32 -2.10
N THR A 196 -8.98 -23.15 -1.21
CA THR A 196 -8.63 -24.55 -1.55
C THR A 196 -9.89 -25.40 -1.42
N THR A 197 -9.92 -26.59 -2.02
CA THR A 197 -11.11 -27.48 -1.97
C THR A 197 -10.84 -28.81 -1.28
N ALA A 198 -9.58 -29.20 -1.08
CA ALA A 198 -9.20 -30.44 -0.43
C ALA A 198 -7.93 -30.28 0.46
N PRO A 199 -8.08 -29.90 1.75
CA PRO A 199 -9.32 -29.54 2.42
C PRO A 199 -9.85 -28.17 1.97
N ARG A 200 -11.14 -27.91 2.24
CA ARG A 200 -11.74 -26.62 1.91
C ARG A 200 -11.30 -25.55 2.91
N GLU A 201 -10.40 -24.67 2.49
CA GLU A 201 -9.91 -23.55 3.30
C GLU A 201 -10.09 -22.22 2.57
N LEU A 202 -10.56 -21.21 3.30
CA LEU A 202 -10.76 -19.84 2.80
C LEU A 202 -10.08 -18.79 3.68
N ASN A 203 -9.52 -19.27 4.79
CA ASN A 203 -8.95 -18.47 5.84
C ASN A 203 -7.48 -18.24 5.56
N PHE A 204 -7.07 -16.98 5.60
CA PHE A 204 -5.67 -16.59 5.52
C PHE A 204 -5.27 -15.86 6.80
N LEU A 205 -3.98 -15.88 7.11
CA LEU A 205 -3.38 -14.97 8.06
C LEU A 205 -2.64 -13.88 7.31
N ALA A 206 -2.85 -12.63 7.71
CA ALA A 206 -2.05 -11.48 7.34
C ALA A 206 -1.19 -11.06 8.54
N CYS A 207 0.12 -11.19 8.43
CA CYS A 207 1.06 -10.86 9.49
C CYS A 207 1.87 -9.61 9.13
N PRO A 208 1.93 -8.59 10.01
CA PRO A 208 2.68 -7.38 9.71
C PRO A 208 4.17 -7.69 9.54
N THR A 209 4.81 -7.06 8.55
CA THR A 209 6.26 -7.13 8.38
C THR A 209 6.95 -5.90 8.97
N ALA A 210 8.27 -5.81 8.83
CA ALA A 210 9.00 -4.58 9.15
C ALA A 210 8.61 -3.41 8.24
N ASP A 211 8.11 -3.70 7.03
CA ASP A 211 7.47 -2.71 6.16
C ASP A 211 5.97 -2.65 6.49
N THR A 212 5.52 -1.50 7.00
CA THR A 212 4.12 -1.31 7.43
C THR A 212 3.11 -1.38 6.27
N THR A 213 3.59 -1.32 5.03
CA THR A 213 2.76 -1.41 3.82
C THR A 213 2.71 -2.82 3.25
N VAL A 214 3.43 -3.77 3.85
CA VAL A 214 3.52 -5.15 3.39
C VAL A 214 3.20 -6.11 4.53
N TYR A 215 2.35 -7.08 4.23
CA TYR A 215 1.99 -8.15 5.16
C TYR A 215 2.38 -9.50 4.56
N ASP A 216 2.99 -10.35 5.38
CA ASP A 216 3.14 -11.77 5.06
C ASP A 216 1.77 -12.41 5.04
N VAL A 217 1.56 -13.34 4.10
CA VAL A 217 0.30 -14.04 3.94
C VAL A 217 0.51 -15.56 4.01
N TYR A 218 -0.35 -16.22 4.77
CA TYR A 218 -0.35 -17.66 4.97
C TYR A 218 -1.75 -18.20 4.78
N LEU A 219 -1.90 -19.43 4.28
CA LEU A 219 -3.18 -20.14 4.37
C LEU A 219 -3.32 -20.68 5.80
N GLN A 220 -4.50 -20.58 6.41
CA GLN A 220 -4.74 -21.01 7.77
C GLN A 220 -5.67 -22.22 7.81
N GLU A 221 -5.15 -23.36 8.24
CA GLU A 221 -5.88 -24.62 8.43
C GLU A 221 -6.27 -24.85 9.90
N GLY A 222 -5.89 -23.95 10.82
CA GLY A 222 -6.13 -24.09 12.25
C GLY A 222 -6.00 -22.75 13.00
N ASN A 223 -5.23 -22.74 14.09
CA ASN A 223 -5.12 -21.58 14.98
C ASN A 223 -3.67 -21.19 15.36
N ASP A 224 -2.67 -21.90 14.87
CA ASP A 224 -1.27 -21.50 15.03
C ASP A 224 -1.03 -20.16 14.34
N THR A 225 -0.11 -19.37 14.87
CA THR A 225 0.33 -18.10 14.26
C THR A 225 1.86 -18.01 14.34
N PRO A 226 2.53 -17.38 13.36
CA PRO A 226 3.96 -17.11 13.43
C PRO A 226 4.36 -16.39 14.73
N THR A 227 5.37 -16.91 15.42
CA THR A 227 5.86 -16.33 16.67
C THR A 227 6.43 -14.93 16.45
N GLY A 228 6.03 -13.97 17.28
CA GLY A 228 6.57 -12.60 17.24
C GLY A 228 5.82 -11.64 16.32
N ALA A 229 4.76 -12.10 15.62
CA ALA A 229 3.88 -11.25 14.82
C ALA A 229 2.42 -11.33 15.29
N SER A 230 1.74 -10.19 15.41
CA SER A 230 0.29 -10.15 15.66
C SER A 230 -0.45 -10.26 14.33
N CYS A 231 -0.66 -11.48 13.88
CA CYS A 231 -1.37 -11.75 12.64
C CYS A 231 -2.88 -11.55 12.80
N SER A 232 -3.53 -11.11 11.72
CA SER A 232 -4.98 -10.98 11.64
C SER A 232 -5.53 -12.00 10.65
N MET A 233 -6.71 -12.56 10.92
CA MET A 233 -7.42 -13.35 9.92
C MET A 233 -7.82 -12.46 8.75
N ALA A 234 -7.74 -13.01 7.56
CA ALA A 234 -8.13 -12.37 6.32
C ALA A 234 -8.83 -13.39 5.41
N SER A 235 -9.83 -12.96 4.64
CA SER A 235 -10.25 -13.63 3.42
C SER A 235 -9.74 -12.87 2.18
N LEU A 236 -9.46 -13.62 1.11
CA LEU A 236 -8.94 -13.08 -0.15
C LEU A 236 -9.99 -13.20 -1.25
N HIS A 237 -10.25 -12.11 -1.95
CA HIS A 237 -11.33 -11.98 -2.91
C HIS A 237 -10.85 -11.38 -4.22
N LEU A 238 -11.54 -11.74 -5.31
CA LEU A 238 -11.45 -10.97 -6.55
C LEU A 238 -12.10 -9.59 -6.35
N PRO A 239 -11.54 -8.52 -6.93
CA PRO A 239 -12.20 -7.24 -6.93
C PRO A 239 -13.52 -7.37 -7.70
N CYS A 240 -14.62 -6.93 -7.10
CA CYS A 240 -15.91 -6.90 -7.77
C CYS A 240 -15.75 -6.16 -9.11
N LEU A 241 -16.15 -6.78 -10.21
CA LEU A 241 -16.25 -6.14 -11.52
C LEU A 241 -17.41 -5.14 -11.44
N CYS A 242 -17.10 -3.88 -11.11
CA CYS A 242 -18.04 -2.78 -11.16
C CYS A 242 -18.40 -2.42 -12.61
#